data_AF-A0A9X2JU94-F1
#
_entry.id   AF-A0A9X2JU94-F1
#
_cell.length_a   1.000
_cell.length_b   1.000
_cell.length_c   1.000
_cell.angle_alpha   90.00
_cell.angle_beta   90.00
_cell.angle_gamma   90.00
#
_symmetry.space_group_name_H-M   'P 1'
#
loop_
_entity.id
_entity.type
_entity.pdbx_description
1 polymer ?
#
loop_
_entity_poly.entity_id
_entity_poly.type
_entity_poly.pdbx_seq_one_letter_code
_entity_poly.pdbx_strand_id
1 'polypeptide(L)'
;MLELATGTGLALSAGLNAWVPLIFLGVLSRFTDLVELPGTWAWLENGWVLAILSVLLVLEFAADKIPVLDSINDVVQTVVRPTAGGIAFGAGSMSETTTVTDPSTFVQSGQWIPIVAGIVLALGTHAAKAGGRVVANTVSGGTAAPVVSAAEDVTSIGLGFVSVLAPLLIIPVMILFVIGVVLLIRSLRRHRRARAAGHGGDDAYYV
;
A
#
# COMPACT_ATOMS: atom_id res chain seq x y z
N MET A 1 15.12 -7.10 12.77
CA MET A 1 15.41 -7.01 11.31
C MET A 1 14.36 -7.72 10.47
N LEU A 2 13.91 -8.91 10.88
CA LEU A 2 12.82 -9.61 10.21
C LEU A 2 11.50 -8.86 10.35
N GLU A 3 11.22 -8.24 11.51
CA GLU A 3 9.94 -7.52 11.72
C GLU A 3 9.81 -6.29 10.81
N LEU A 4 10.92 -5.57 10.57
CA LEU A 4 10.93 -4.47 9.59
C LEU A 4 10.62 -4.97 8.17
N ALA A 5 11.12 -6.16 7.80
CA ALA A 5 10.82 -6.76 6.50
C ALA A 5 9.35 -7.22 6.43
N THR A 6 8.82 -7.81 7.50
CA THR A 6 7.40 -8.16 7.62
C THR A 6 6.51 -6.93 7.48
N GLY A 7 6.73 -5.90 8.30
CA GLY A 7 5.96 -4.64 8.24
C GLY A 7 6.08 -3.95 6.88
N THR A 8 7.27 -3.98 6.28
CA THR A 8 7.51 -3.46 4.92
C THR A 8 6.65 -4.16 3.88
N GLY A 9 6.67 -5.50 3.85
CA GLY A 9 5.92 -6.26 2.84
C GLY A 9 4.41 -6.12 3.02
N LEU A 10 3.93 -6.04 4.26
CA LEU A 10 2.52 -5.78 4.59
C LEU A 10 2.09 -4.36 4.19
N ALA A 11 2.95 -3.35 4.35
CA ALA A 11 2.67 -2.00 3.88
C ALA A 11 2.63 -1.90 2.35
N LEU A 12 3.57 -2.58 1.67
CA LEU A 12 3.54 -2.68 0.21
C LEU A 12 2.26 -3.39 -0.27
N SER A 13 1.84 -4.45 0.41
CA SER A 13 0.56 -5.14 0.18
C SER A 13 -0.63 -4.19 0.36
N ALA A 14 -0.64 -3.37 1.41
CA ALA A 14 -1.73 -2.41 1.67
C ALA A 14 -1.91 -1.39 0.54
N GLY A 15 -0.81 -1.00 -0.11
CA GLY A 15 -0.85 -0.13 -1.28
C GLY A 15 -1.48 -0.78 -2.53
N LEU A 16 -1.51 -2.11 -2.62
CA LEU A 16 -2.17 -2.89 -3.69
C LEU A 16 -3.59 -3.32 -3.34
N ASN A 17 -3.86 -3.69 -2.09
CA ASN A 17 -5.20 -3.86 -1.50
C ASN A 17 -5.20 -3.47 -0.01
N ALA A 18 -6.02 -2.49 0.40
CA ALA A 18 -5.98 -1.96 1.78
C ALA A 18 -6.36 -2.99 2.84
N TRP A 19 -7.34 -3.85 2.52
CA TRP A 19 -7.99 -4.71 3.49
C TRP A 19 -7.25 -6.03 3.69
N VAL A 20 -6.63 -6.55 2.62
CA VAL A 20 -5.91 -7.84 2.62
C VAL A 20 -4.90 -7.94 3.76
N PRO A 21 -3.91 -7.04 3.95
CA PRO A 21 -2.91 -7.21 5.01
C PRO A 21 -3.50 -7.06 6.42
N LEU A 22 -4.58 -6.27 6.59
CA LEU A 22 -5.24 -6.11 7.89
C LEU A 22 -6.03 -7.36 8.27
N ILE A 23 -6.78 -7.94 7.32
CA ILE A 23 -7.46 -9.23 7.50
C ILE A 23 -6.41 -10.31 7.76
N PHE A 24 -5.33 -10.32 6.99
CA PHE A 24 -4.27 -11.31 7.10
C PHE A 24 -3.64 -11.31 8.50
N LEU A 25 -3.23 -10.13 9.00
CA LEU A 25 -2.70 -9.98 10.36
C LEU A 25 -3.71 -10.42 11.43
N GLY A 26 -4.95 -9.92 11.36
CA GLY A 26 -5.96 -10.23 12.37
C GLY A 26 -6.39 -11.70 12.37
N VAL A 27 -6.48 -12.35 11.20
CA VAL A 27 -6.80 -13.79 11.07
C VAL A 27 -5.65 -14.64 11.60
N LEU A 28 -4.40 -14.33 11.22
CA LEU A 28 -3.25 -15.09 11.70
C LEU A 28 -3.11 -14.96 13.21
N SER A 29 -3.20 -13.75 13.77
CA SER A 29 -3.10 -13.54 15.22
C SER A 29 -4.24 -14.20 15.99
N ARG A 30 -5.46 -14.20 15.42
CA ARG A 30 -6.64 -14.77 16.09
C ARG A 30 -6.66 -16.31 16.11
N PHE A 31 -6.20 -16.95 15.03
CA PHE A 31 -6.44 -18.39 14.81
C PHE A 31 -5.16 -19.24 14.73
N THR A 32 -3.98 -18.61 14.80
CA THR A 32 -2.68 -19.30 14.72
C THR A 32 -1.67 -18.65 15.66
N ASP A 33 -0.53 -19.31 15.88
CA ASP A 33 0.61 -18.75 16.63
C ASP A 33 1.68 -18.15 15.70
N LEU A 34 1.33 -17.86 14.43
CA LEU A 34 2.30 -17.36 13.42
C LEU A 34 2.60 -15.86 13.57
N VAL A 35 1.66 -15.11 14.13
CA VAL A 35 1.75 -13.66 14.33
C VAL A 35 1.18 -13.37 15.71
N GLU A 36 1.91 -12.63 16.54
CA GLU A 36 1.39 -12.09 17.79
C GLU A 36 1.26 -10.58 17.66
N LEU A 37 0.03 -10.07 17.72
CA LEU A 37 -0.21 -8.63 17.65
C LEU A 37 0.06 -7.96 19.01
N PRO A 38 0.85 -6.88 19.05
CA PRO A 38 1.01 -6.07 20.25
C PRO A 38 -0.34 -5.53 20.74
N GLY A 39 -0.45 -5.22 22.04
CA GLY A 39 -1.71 -4.76 22.65
C GLY A 39 -2.38 -3.58 21.93
N THR A 40 -1.61 -2.65 21.36
CA THR A 40 -2.11 -1.52 20.56
C THR A 40 -2.87 -1.95 19.30
N TRP A 41 -2.56 -3.14 18.77
CA TRP A 41 -3.07 -3.67 17.50
C TRP A 41 -4.02 -4.87 17.69
N ALA A 42 -4.17 -5.37 18.91
CA ALA A 42 -5.01 -6.53 19.25
C ALA A 42 -6.49 -6.39 18.83
N TRP A 43 -6.97 -5.16 18.61
CA TRP A 43 -8.31 -4.91 18.09
C TRP A 43 -8.55 -5.52 16.69
N LEU A 44 -7.50 -5.77 15.90
CA LEU A 44 -7.58 -6.46 14.60
C LEU A 44 -8.04 -7.93 14.74
N GLU A 45 -7.88 -8.53 15.92
CA GLU A 45 -8.38 -9.89 16.18
C GLU A 45 -9.90 -9.91 16.41
N ASN A 46 -10.55 -8.75 16.58
CA ASN A 46 -11.99 -8.72 16.86
C ASN A 46 -12.77 -9.24 15.65
N GLY A 47 -13.69 -10.19 15.88
CA GLY A 47 -14.43 -10.86 14.81
C GLY A 47 -15.32 -9.91 14.00
N TRP A 48 -15.85 -8.86 14.64
CA TRP A 48 -16.60 -7.81 13.95
C TRP A 48 -15.70 -6.95 13.08
N VAL A 49 -14.50 -6.62 13.56
CA VAL A 49 -13.50 -5.89 12.77
C VAL A 49 -13.12 -6.70 11.53
N LEU A 50 -12.79 -7.99 11.70
CA LEU A 50 -12.49 -8.89 10.59
C LEU A 50 -13.66 -9.00 9.61
N ALA A 51 -14.89 -9.14 10.10
CA ALA A 51 -16.08 -9.19 9.26
C ALA A 51 -16.27 -7.90 8.44
N ILE A 52 -16.08 -6.73 9.06
CA ILE A 52 -16.17 -5.43 8.37
C ILE A 52 -15.08 -5.33 7.30
N LEU A 53 -13.83 -5.65 7.65
CA LEU A 53 -12.72 -5.63 6.69
C LEU A 53 -12.98 -6.60 5.52
N SER A 54 -13.50 -7.79 5.77
CA SER A 54 -13.89 -8.75 4.72
C SER A 54 -15.00 -8.22 3.82
N VAL A 55 -16.02 -7.55 4.38
CA VAL A 55 -17.06 -6.90 3.56
C VAL A 55 -16.46 -5.79 2.71
N LEU A 56 -15.59 -4.96 3.27
CA LEU A 56 -14.90 -3.90 2.54
C LEU A 56 -14.01 -4.46 1.42
N LEU A 57 -13.33 -5.60 1.65
CA LEU A 57 -12.59 -6.31 0.63
C LEU A 57 -13.48 -6.77 -0.54
N VAL A 58 -14.64 -7.34 -0.25
CA VAL A 58 -15.61 -7.76 -1.29
C VAL A 58 -16.14 -6.55 -2.06
N LEU A 59 -16.44 -5.45 -1.37
CA LEU A 59 -16.90 -4.22 -2.01
C LEU A 59 -15.83 -3.61 -2.91
N GLU A 60 -14.56 -3.58 -2.47
CA GLU A 60 -13.43 -3.14 -3.29
C GLU A 60 -13.28 -4.02 -4.53
N PHE A 61 -13.28 -5.34 -4.36
CA PHE A 61 -13.19 -6.28 -5.47
C PHE A 61 -14.31 -6.09 -6.50
N ALA A 62 -15.53 -5.82 -6.04
CA ALA A 62 -16.68 -5.56 -6.91
C ALA A 62 -16.59 -4.18 -7.60
N ALA A 63 -16.17 -3.15 -6.86
CA ALA A 63 -16.02 -1.78 -7.38
C ALA A 63 -15.01 -1.72 -8.52
N ASP A 64 -13.88 -2.42 -8.38
CA ASP A 64 -12.82 -2.47 -9.38
C ASP A 64 -13.25 -3.06 -10.74
N LYS A 65 -14.40 -3.73 -10.82
CA LYS A 65 -14.92 -4.29 -12.09
C LYS A 65 -15.77 -3.31 -12.88
N ILE A 66 -16.22 -2.22 -12.26
CA ILE A 66 -17.09 -1.23 -12.89
C ILE A 66 -16.28 0.07 -13.07
N PRO A 67 -15.95 0.51 -14.31
CA PRO A 67 -14.98 1.59 -14.54
C PRO A 67 -15.23 2.90 -13.78
N VAL A 68 -16.51 3.28 -13.63
CA VAL A 68 -16.89 4.48 -12.88
C VAL A 68 -16.66 4.30 -11.38
N LEU A 69 -17.02 3.13 -10.83
CA LEU A 69 -16.80 2.83 -9.42
C LEU A 69 -15.32 2.66 -9.11
N ASP A 70 -14.54 2.06 -10.02
CA ASP A 70 -13.09 1.93 -9.92
C ASP A 70 -12.41 3.29 -9.76
N SER A 71 -12.79 4.27 -10.58
CA SER A 71 -12.24 5.63 -10.50
C SER A 71 -12.57 6.32 -9.17
N ILE A 72 -13.81 6.15 -8.66
CA ILE A 72 -14.22 6.72 -7.36
C ILE A 72 -13.50 6.00 -6.21
N ASN A 73 -13.40 4.68 -6.29
CA ASN A 73 -12.70 3.86 -5.32
C ASN A 73 -11.24 4.29 -5.22
N ASP A 74 -10.53 4.46 -6.34
CA ASP A 74 -9.13 4.91 -6.35
C ASP A 74 -8.94 6.27 -5.64
N VAL A 75 -9.90 7.19 -5.74
CA VAL A 75 -9.86 8.46 -4.98
C VAL A 75 -9.98 8.22 -3.48
N VAL A 76 -10.95 7.43 -3.04
CA VAL A 76 -11.12 7.09 -1.62
C VAL A 76 -9.87 6.37 -1.08
N GLN A 77 -9.32 5.49 -1.89
CA GLN A 77 -8.19 4.64 -1.55
C GLN A 77 -6.86 5.40 -1.46
N THR A 78 -6.79 6.62 -2.00
CA THR A 78 -5.67 7.54 -1.78
C THR A 78 -5.50 7.90 -0.29
N VAL A 79 -6.56 7.79 0.52
CA VAL A 79 -6.51 7.99 1.99
C VAL A 79 -6.52 6.65 2.73
N VAL A 80 -7.35 5.71 2.31
CA VAL A 80 -7.55 4.44 3.02
C VAL A 80 -6.32 3.53 2.95
N ARG A 81 -5.69 3.37 1.78
CA ARG A 81 -4.52 2.48 1.61
C ARG A 81 -3.32 2.93 2.43
N PRO A 82 -2.95 4.22 2.45
CA PRO A 82 -1.86 4.69 3.31
C PRO A 82 -2.15 4.45 4.79
N THR A 83 -3.37 4.72 5.25
CA THR A 83 -3.77 4.43 6.63
C THR A 83 -3.63 2.94 6.94
N ALA A 84 -4.14 2.07 6.07
CA ALA A 84 -4.00 0.62 6.21
C ALA A 84 -2.52 0.18 6.20
N GLY A 85 -1.68 0.79 5.35
CA GLY A 85 -0.25 0.51 5.29
C GLY A 85 0.49 0.93 6.56
N GLY A 86 0.13 2.07 7.16
CA GLY A 86 0.67 2.48 8.45
C GLY A 86 0.31 1.53 9.58
N ILE A 87 -0.96 1.09 9.62
CA ILE A 87 -1.44 0.09 10.60
C ILE A 87 -0.70 -1.24 10.38
N ALA A 88 -0.63 -1.73 9.14
CA ALA A 88 -0.04 -3.02 8.82
C ALA A 88 1.48 -3.04 9.06
N PHE A 89 2.19 -1.95 8.76
CA PHE A 89 3.60 -1.83 9.11
C PHE A 89 3.78 -1.80 10.62
N GLY A 90 3.06 -0.91 11.32
CA GLY A 90 3.17 -0.78 12.78
C GLY A 90 2.87 -2.09 13.49
N ALA A 91 1.79 -2.77 13.11
CA ALA A 91 1.42 -4.07 13.65
C ALA A 91 2.44 -5.17 13.33
N GLY A 92 3.00 -5.21 12.12
CA GLY A 92 3.94 -6.25 11.68
C GLY A 92 5.40 -6.02 12.06
N SER A 93 5.77 -4.79 12.45
CA SER A 93 7.16 -4.43 12.78
C SER A 93 7.43 -4.19 14.25
N MET A 94 6.39 -4.08 15.07
CA MET A 94 6.50 -3.82 16.51
C MET A 94 6.31 -5.13 17.27
N SER A 95 7.31 -5.52 18.05
CA SER A 95 7.27 -6.77 18.85
C SER A 95 6.98 -6.53 20.33
N GLU A 96 7.00 -5.28 20.79
CA GLU A 96 6.78 -4.93 22.21
C GLU A 96 5.43 -4.24 22.43
N THR A 97 4.70 -4.70 23.45
CA THR A 97 3.49 -4.04 23.94
C THR A 97 3.88 -2.93 24.91
N THR A 98 4.14 -1.73 24.41
CA THR A 98 4.23 -0.54 25.26
C THR A 98 2.87 0.15 25.26
N THR A 99 2.16 0.11 26.39
CA THR A 99 0.93 0.89 26.55
C THR A 99 1.29 2.36 26.58
N VAL A 100 0.94 3.08 25.53
CA VAL A 100 1.04 4.54 25.51
C VAL A 100 -0.21 5.11 26.16
N THR A 101 -0.07 5.62 27.38
CA THR A 101 -1.13 6.36 28.07
C THR A 101 -1.04 7.87 27.89
N ASP A 102 0.08 8.38 27.36
CA ASP A 102 0.31 9.82 27.15
C ASP A 102 0.82 10.09 25.71
N PRO A 103 0.15 10.95 24.92
CA PRO A 103 0.61 11.36 23.59
C PRO A 103 2.07 11.85 23.55
N SER A 104 2.55 12.47 24.62
CA SER A 104 3.94 12.95 24.70
C SER A 104 4.94 11.80 24.64
N THR A 105 4.60 10.66 25.25
CA THR A 105 5.43 9.45 25.28
C THR A 105 5.46 8.74 23.94
N PHE A 106 4.38 8.78 23.15
CA PHE A 106 4.33 8.23 21.79
C PHE A 106 5.27 8.96 20.82
N VAL A 107 5.31 10.29 20.91
CA VAL A 107 6.18 11.09 20.04
C VAL A 107 7.64 10.87 20.40
N GLN A 108 7.97 10.85 21.70
CA GLN A 108 9.33 10.67 22.20
C GLN A 108 9.86 9.24 22.00
N SER A 109 8.99 8.22 22.06
CA SER A 109 9.38 6.82 21.88
C SER A 109 9.72 6.45 20.44
N GLY A 110 9.32 7.28 19.47
CA GLY A 110 9.54 7.00 18.04
C GLY A 110 8.63 5.90 17.47
N GLN A 111 7.61 5.45 18.23
CA GLN A 111 6.65 4.43 17.77
C GLN A 111 5.82 4.86 16.55
N TRP A 112 5.80 6.16 16.23
CA TRP A 112 5.18 6.69 15.02
C TRP A 112 6.00 6.43 13.75
N ILE A 113 7.31 6.19 13.86
CA ILE A 113 8.22 6.05 12.72
C ILE A 113 7.82 4.86 11.82
N PRO A 114 7.58 3.65 12.37
CA PRO A 114 7.07 2.52 11.57
C PRO A 114 5.75 2.82 10.87
N ILE A 115 4.83 3.52 11.54
CA ILE A 115 3.52 3.88 10.97
C ILE A 115 3.70 4.82 9.77
N VAL A 116 4.52 5.86 9.92
CA VAL A 116 4.80 6.80 8.83
C VAL A 116 5.55 6.11 7.68
N ALA A 117 6.49 5.22 7.97
CA ALA A 117 7.13 4.41 6.94
C ALA A 117 6.10 3.57 6.16
N GLY A 118 5.18 2.90 6.87
CA GLY A 118 4.08 2.15 6.26
C GLY A 118 3.18 3.00 5.36
N ILE A 119 2.80 4.20 5.82
CA ILE A 119 2.02 5.18 5.04
C ILE A 119 2.73 5.52 3.73
N VAL A 120 4.02 5.85 3.78
CA VAL A 120 4.81 6.23 2.61
C VAL A 120 4.95 5.07 1.62
N LEU A 121 5.20 3.86 2.11
CA LEU A 121 5.31 2.67 1.28
C LEU A 121 3.99 2.34 0.57
N ALA A 122 2.87 2.36 1.30
CA ALA A 122 1.55 2.10 0.74
C ALA A 122 1.14 3.19 -0.28
N LEU A 123 1.43 4.47 0.00
CA LEU A 123 1.24 5.56 -0.97
C LEU A 123 2.03 5.32 -2.26
N GLY A 124 3.30 4.96 -2.15
CA GLY A 124 4.15 4.72 -3.32
C GLY A 124 3.64 3.56 -4.17
N THR A 125 3.20 2.48 -3.54
CA THR A 125 2.62 1.33 -4.25
C THR A 125 1.27 1.67 -4.89
N HIS A 126 0.40 2.39 -4.19
CA HIS A 126 -0.87 2.86 -4.75
C HIS A 126 -0.66 3.79 -5.95
N ALA A 127 0.31 4.71 -5.86
CA ALA A 127 0.66 5.59 -6.98
C ALA A 127 1.20 4.80 -8.19
N ALA A 128 2.00 3.75 -7.96
CA ALA A 128 2.48 2.87 -9.03
C ALA A 128 1.31 2.13 -9.70
N LYS A 129 0.37 1.61 -8.91
CA LYS A 129 -0.88 0.99 -9.38
C LYS A 129 -1.71 1.96 -10.22
N ALA A 130 -2.01 3.14 -9.69
CA ALA A 130 -2.79 4.16 -10.41
C ALA A 130 -2.13 4.55 -11.74
N GLY A 131 -0.81 4.73 -11.75
CA GLY A 131 -0.05 4.99 -12.98
C GLY A 131 -0.11 3.82 -13.98
N GLY A 132 0.01 2.59 -13.51
CA GLY A 132 -0.13 1.38 -14.33
C GLY A 132 -1.51 1.25 -14.96
N ARG A 133 -2.58 1.54 -14.21
CA ARG A 133 -3.97 1.52 -14.70
C ARG A 133 -4.21 2.54 -15.80
N VAL A 134 -3.65 3.75 -15.70
CA VAL A 134 -3.73 4.74 -16.79
C VAL A 134 -3.14 4.18 -18.09
N VAL A 135 -1.97 3.56 -18.03
CA VAL A 135 -1.33 2.95 -19.21
C VAL A 135 -2.14 1.75 -19.73
N ALA A 136 -2.56 0.85 -18.85
CA ALA A 136 -3.33 -0.33 -19.25
C ALA A 136 -4.69 0.04 -19.87
N ASN A 137 -5.40 1.00 -19.28
CA ASN A 137 -6.73 1.42 -19.74
C ASN A 137 -6.66 2.21 -21.05
N THR A 138 -5.63 3.05 -21.23
CA THR A 138 -5.43 3.79 -22.50
C THR A 138 -5.12 2.85 -23.67
N VAL A 139 -4.35 1.79 -23.44
CA VAL A 139 -4.00 0.81 -24.50
C VAL A 139 -5.16 -0.16 -24.79
N SER A 140 -5.90 -0.58 -23.76
CA SER A 140 -6.92 -1.64 -23.88
C SER A 140 -8.37 -1.13 -24.02
N GLY A 141 -8.59 0.18 -23.97
CA GLY A 141 -9.93 0.76 -23.87
C GLY A 141 -10.68 0.37 -22.59
N GLY A 142 -9.93 0.12 -21.50
CA GLY A 142 -10.47 -0.28 -20.19
C GLY A 142 -10.74 -1.78 -20.02
N THR A 143 -10.55 -2.60 -21.06
CA THR A 143 -10.80 -4.05 -20.98
C THR A 143 -9.77 -4.81 -20.14
N ALA A 144 -8.59 -4.22 -19.90
CA ALA A 144 -7.56 -4.80 -19.05
C ALA A 144 -7.82 -4.61 -17.54
N ALA A 145 -8.69 -3.67 -17.14
CA ALA A 145 -8.89 -3.30 -15.74
C ALA A 145 -9.26 -4.50 -14.82
N PRO A 146 -10.20 -5.39 -15.19
CA PRO A 146 -10.54 -6.54 -14.35
C PRO A 146 -9.38 -7.49 -14.10
N VAL A 147 -8.53 -7.71 -15.11
CA VAL A 147 -7.37 -8.62 -15.06
C VAL A 147 -6.26 -8.01 -14.23
N VAL A 148 -5.97 -6.72 -14.43
CA VAL A 148 -4.97 -5.98 -13.65
C VAL A 148 -5.37 -5.94 -12.18
N SER A 149 -6.63 -5.60 -11.88
CA SER A 149 -7.18 -5.64 -10.51
C SER A 149 -7.05 -7.03 -9.87
N ALA A 150 -7.40 -8.10 -10.58
CA ALA A 150 -7.26 -9.45 -10.04
C ALA A 150 -5.79 -9.82 -9.77
N ALA A 151 -4.86 -9.39 -10.62
CA ALA A 151 -3.43 -9.59 -10.39
C ALA A 151 -2.93 -8.81 -9.18
N GLU A 152 -3.42 -7.59 -8.95
CA GLU A 152 -3.11 -6.79 -7.76
C GLU A 152 -3.59 -7.48 -6.48
N ASP A 153 -4.80 -8.05 -6.47
CA ASP A 153 -5.34 -8.77 -5.31
C ASP A 153 -4.51 -10.01 -4.98
N VAL A 154 -4.20 -10.83 -5.99
CA VAL A 154 -3.34 -12.01 -5.83
C VAL A 154 -1.95 -11.61 -5.33
N THR A 155 -1.40 -10.53 -5.87
CA THR A 155 -0.09 -10.01 -5.44
C THR A 155 -0.15 -9.51 -4.00
N SER A 156 -1.24 -8.86 -3.60
CA SER A 156 -1.45 -8.38 -2.21
C SER A 156 -1.48 -9.55 -1.23
N ILE A 157 -2.25 -10.59 -1.55
CA ILE A 157 -2.35 -11.81 -0.74
C ILE A 157 -0.98 -12.49 -0.66
N GLY A 158 -0.32 -12.67 -1.81
CA GLY A 158 1.02 -13.26 -1.89
C GLY A 158 2.05 -12.49 -1.07
N LEU A 159 2.05 -11.16 -1.16
CA LEU A 159 2.91 -10.30 -0.32
C LEU A 159 2.62 -10.48 1.16
N GLY A 160 1.35 -10.61 1.56
CA GLY A 160 0.98 -10.91 2.96
C GLY A 160 1.65 -12.19 3.46
N PHE A 161 1.48 -13.29 2.72
CA PHE A 161 2.11 -14.57 3.04
C PHE A 161 3.64 -14.50 3.05
N VAL A 162 4.25 -13.90 2.02
CA VAL A 162 5.70 -13.76 1.93
C VAL A 162 6.25 -12.94 3.10
N SER A 163 5.52 -11.89 3.51
CA SER A 163 5.95 -11.03 4.62
C SER A 163 6.07 -11.80 5.93
N VAL A 164 5.13 -12.69 6.23
CA VAL A 164 5.13 -13.45 7.49
C VAL A 164 5.98 -14.72 7.41
N LEU A 165 5.85 -15.50 6.32
CA LEU A 165 6.48 -16.82 6.22
C LEU A 165 7.92 -16.77 5.71
N ALA A 166 8.28 -15.75 4.91
CA ALA A 166 9.59 -15.62 4.30
C ALA A 166 10.04 -14.13 4.21
N PRO A 167 10.10 -13.39 5.33
CA PRO A 167 10.35 -11.94 5.34
C PRO A 167 11.62 -11.51 4.60
N LEU A 168 12.65 -12.36 4.51
CA LEU A 168 13.87 -12.05 3.75
C LEU A 168 13.61 -11.85 2.25
N LEU A 169 12.56 -12.46 1.69
CA LEU A 169 12.15 -12.24 0.29
C LEU A 169 11.55 -10.84 0.06
N ILE A 170 11.24 -10.07 1.10
CA ILE A 170 10.83 -8.67 0.96
C ILE A 170 12.01 -7.77 0.56
N ILE A 171 13.26 -8.17 0.84
CA ILE A 171 14.45 -7.39 0.45
C ILE A 171 14.52 -7.19 -1.08
N PRO A 172 14.48 -8.24 -1.92
CA PRO A 172 14.47 -8.05 -3.37
C PRO A 172 13.22 -7.32 -3.87
N VAL A 173 12.05 -7.54 -3.25
CA VAL A 173 10.82 -6.78 -3.57
C VAL A 173 11.02 -5.28 -3.33
N MET A 174 11.62 -4.90 -2.20
CA MET A 174 11.94 -3.51 -1.86
C MET A 174 12.94 -2.91 -2.86
N ILE A 175 13.96 -3.68 -3.28
CA ILE A 175 14.91 -3.20 -4.30
C ILE A 175 14.17 -2.89 -5.61
N LEU A 176 13.29 -3.79 -6.06
CA LEU A 176 12.48 -3.57 -7.27
C LEU A 176 11.55 -2.37 -7.13
N PHE A 177 10.93 -2.21 -5.96
CA PHE A 177 10.08 -1.06 -5.65
C PHE A 177 10.86 0.26 -5.75
N VAL A 178 12.03 0.35 -5.11
CA VAL A 178 12.88 1.54 -5.16
C VAL A 178 13.32 1.85 -6.59
N ILE A 179 13.73 0.83 -7.36
CA ILE A 179 14.06 1.00 -8.78
C ILE A 179 12.85 1.58 -9.54
N GLY A 180 11.67 1.00 -9.35
CA GLY A 180 10.43 1.48 -9.96
C GLY A 180 10.14 2.95 -9.64
N VAL A 181 10.24 3.35 -8.37
CA VAL A 181 10.06 4.75 -7.94
C VAL A 181 11.09 5.67 -8.58
N VAL A 182 12.37 5.29 -8.61
CA VAL A 182 13.44 6.09 -9.24
C VAL A 182 13.19 6.27 -10.74
N LEU A 183 12.78 5.22 -11.44
CA LEU A 183 12.46 5.27 -12.86
C LEU A 183 11.23 6.16 -13.13
N LEU A 184 10.19 6.07 -12.30
CA LEU A 184 9.00 6.92 -12.38
C LEU A 184 9.37 8.39 -12.21
N ILE A 185 10.13 8.73 -11.17
CA ILE A 185 10.57 10.12 -10.92
C ILE A 185 11.41 10.65 -12.09
N ARG A 186 12.32 9.82 -12.64
CA ARG A 186 13.12 10.19 -13.82
C ARG A 186 12.25 10.45 -15.04
N SER A 187 11.25 9.60 -15.30
CA SER A 187 10.30 9.78 -16.40
C SER A 187 9.52 11.09 -16.28
N LEU A 188 8.93 11.36 -15.12
CA LEU A 188 8.16 12.58 -14.85
C LEU A 188 9.02 13.85 -15.02
N ARG A 189 10.28 13.82 -14.56
CA ARG A 189 11.21 14.94 -14.74
C ARG A 189 11.57 15.17 -16.21
N ARG A 190 11.74 14.11 -17.00
CA ARG A 190 12.00 14.22 -18.46
C ARG A 190 10.82 14.87 -19.17
N HIS A 191 9.59 14.44 -18.88
CA HIS A 191 8.39 15.02 -19.50
C HIS A 191 8.19 16.49 -19.14
N ARG A 192 8.43 16.89 -17.87
CA ARG A 192 8.37 18.30 -17.46
C ARG A 192 9.40 19.17 -18.18
N ARG A 193 10.64 18.68 -18.33
CA ARG A 193 11.70 19.39 -19.07
C ARG A 193 11.36 19.55 -20.56
N ALA A 194 10.83 18.50 -21.19
CA ALA A 194 10.41 18.56 -22.59
C ALA A 194 9.26 19.58 -22.80
N ARG A 195 8.30 19.66 -21.90
CA ARG A 195 7.22 20.66 -21.95
C ARG A 195 7.73 22.09 -21.75
N ALA A 196 8.65 22.31 -20.82
CA ALA A 196 9.26 23.61 -20.58
C ALA A 196 10.11 24.09 -21.77
N ALA A 197 10.81 23.19 -22.45
CA ALA A 197 11.57 23.50 -23.67
C ALA A 197 10.66 23.83 -24.87
N GLY A 198 9.46 23.25 -24.95
CA GLY A 198 8.48 23.56 -25.99
C GLY A 198 7.85 24.95 -25.86
N HIS A 199 7.57 25.43 -24.63
CA HIS A 199 6.95 26.75 -24.41
C HIS A 199 7.94 27.93 -24.59
N GLY A 200 9.25 27.71 -24.44
CA GLY A 200 10.26 28.74 -24.69
C GLY A 200 10.61 28.97 -26.17
N GLY A 201 10.15 28.08 -27.07
CA GLY A 201 10.34 28.21 -28.51
C GLY A 201 9.28 29.09 -29.18
N ASP A 202 8.05 29.08 -28.66
CA ASP A 202 6.94 29.84 -29.24
C ASP A 202 7.07 31.36 -29.01
N ASP A 203 7.70 31.79 -27.91
CA ASP A 203 7.97 33.21 -27.63
C ASP A 203 9.09 33.81 -28.49
N ALA A 204 9.94 32.97 -29.10
CA ALA A 204 11.07 33.42 -29.92
C ALA A 204 10.69 33.79 -31.37
N TYR A 205 9.46 33.49 -31.81
CA TYR A 205 8.94 33.80 -33.15
C TYR A 205 8.11 35.09 -33.22
N TYR A 206 7.94 35.81 -32.09
CA TYR A 206 7.15 37.05 -32.00
C TYR A 206 7.98 38.31 -31.71
N VAL A 207 9.29 38.32 -32.01
CA VAL A 207 10.17 39.50 -31.88
C VAL A 207 10.80 39.87 -33.22
#